data_AF-A0A847F3A8-F1
#
_entry.id   AF-A0A847F3A8-F1
#
_cell.length_a   1.000
_cell.length_b   1.000
_cell.length_c   1.000
_cell.angle_alpha   90.00
_cell.angle_beta   90.00
_cell.angle_gamma   90.00
#
_symmetry.space_group_name_H-M   'P 1'
#
loop_
_entity.id
_entity.type
_entity.pdbx_description
1 polymer ?
#
loop_
_entity_poly.entity_id
_entity_poly.type
_entity_poly.pdbx_seq_one_letter_code
_entity_poly.pdbx_strand_id
1 'polypeptide(L)'
;MRAFFVRCPADLRFFGVLLFLSLWTLPEPIGAQSRRVPRLESFELRGALEPKAARPLILRALPGLVRCFEEAEEEPTGALGVRLLIVSDGSVLAGEIDSSSIDERSIERCLLERLRAIRFPRVGDFEESHLRVRIGFEKEAAEARAGDKESSAEGGPPSPERIPLREVKLSFHLRKGALDETQEAQIDSRRGRIAHGCQQQAARRASGTQRGGRISFRLKVRGDGNLDALDVLYSNAASRLESCLLERTSRLVFPPAEVELDVQFLFMAFD
;
A
#
# COMPACT_ATOMS: atom_id res chain seq x y z
N MET A 1 -55.85 -12.02 -40.85
CA MET A 1 -57.17 -12.57 -40.46
C MET A 1 -57.34 -12.26 -38.97
N ARG A 2 -57.99 -11.14 -38.62
CA ARG A 2 -59.43 -10.98 -38.28
C ARG A 2 -59.86 -11.75 -37.01
N ALA A 3 -60.02 -11.03 -35.91
CA ALA A 3 -60.94 -11.32 -34.80
C ALA A 3 -61.69 -10.00 -34.51
N PHE A 4 -62.89 -9.82 -35.06
CA PHE A 4 -64.20 -10.00 -34.43
C PHE A 4 -64.54 -8.98 -33.34
N PHE A 5 -65.44 -8.07 -33.72
CA PHE A 5 -66.23 -7.16 -32.89
C PHE A 5 -67.40 -7.92 -32.25
N VAL A 6 -67.65 -7.74 -30.95
CA VAL A 6 -68.97 -7.86 -30.29
C VAL A 6 -68.94 -6.91 -29.06
N ARG A 7 -69.45 -5.66 -29.12
CA ARG A 7 -70.80 -5.19 -28.71
C ARG A 7 -71.27 -5.76 -27.34
N CYS A 8 -71.22 -5.02 -26.24
CA CYS A 8 -72.24 -4.05 -25.74
C CYS A 8 -72.90 -4.57 -24.41
N PRO A 9 -73.70 -3.80 -23.66
CA PRO A 9 -73.30 -3.21 -22.37
C PRO A 9 -74.32 -3.43 -21.23
N ALA A 10 -74.12 -2.68 -20.12
CA ALA A 10 -75.10 -2.25 -19.10
C ALA A 10 -75.51 -3.23 -17.98
N ASP A 11 -75.26 -2.82 -16.73
CA ASP A 11 -76.25 -2.65 -15.65
C ASP A 11 -75.52 -2.34 -14.32
N LEU A 12 -75.65 -1.13 -13.76
CA LEU A 12 -76.60 -0.79 -12.67
C LEU A 12 -76.44 -1.65 -11.41
N ARG A 13 -75.86 -1.07 -10.33
CA ARG A 13 -76.53 -0.86 -9.02
C ARG A 13 -75.60 -0.28 -7.94
N PHE A 14 -76.07 0.85 -7.39
CA PHE A 14 -76.03 1.30 -5.99
C PHE A 14 -75.26 0.45 -4.96
N PHE A 15 -74.37 1.10 -4.20
CA PHE A 15 -74.27 1.16 -2.73
C PHE A 15 -72.96 1.94 -2.46
N GLY A 16 -73.00 3.19 -1.99
CA GLY A 16 -73.44 3.49 -0.63
C GLY A 16 -72.27 3.28 0.33
N VAL A 17 -71.36 4.27 0.36
CA VAL A 17 -70.50 4.70 1.48
C VAL A 17 -70.19 3.66 2.55
N LEU A 18 -68.93 3.21 2.61
CA LEU A 18 -68.15 2.92 3.82
C LEU A 18 -66.80 2.30 3.41
N LEU A 19 -65.72 3.09 3.37
CA LEU A 19 -64.38 2.53 3.58
C LEU A 19 -63.44 3.63 4.09
N PHE A 20 -63.42 3.67 5.42
CA PHE A 20 -62.36 4.20 6.25
C PHE A 20 -60.99 3.72 5.76
N LEU A 21 -60.05 4.68 5.63
CA LEU A 21 -58.69 4.62 6.16
C LEU A 21 -58.16 3.21 6.50
N SER A 22 -57.21 2.69 5.71
CA SER A 22 -56.01 2.06 6.26
C SER A 22 -55.01 1.64 5.17
N LEU A 23 -53.79 2.14 5.34
CA LEU A 23 -52.54 1.48 5.01
C LEU A 23 -52.25 1.19 3.53
N TRP A 24 -51.94 2.26 2.80
CA TRP A 24 -50.76 2.19 1.94
C TRP A 24 -49.52 2.05 2.85
N THR A 25 -49.16 0.83 3.21
CA THR A 25 -47.80 0.54 3.72
C THR A 25 -46.85 0.68 2.54
N LEU A 26 -46.45 1.92 2.25
CA LEU A 26 -45.17 2.14 1.60
C LEU A 26 -44.13 1.41 2.47
N PRO A 27 -43.36 0.47 1.92
CA PRO A 27 -42.24 -0.09 2.67
C PRO A 27 -41.34 1.08 3.05
N GLU A 28 -41.11 1.24 4.36
CA GLU A 28 -40.10 2.17 4.87
C GLU A 28 -38.81 1.93 4.07
N PRO A 29 -38.10 2.98 3.61
CA PRO A 29 -36.80 2.79 3.01
C PRO A 29 -35.93 2.08 4.05
N ILE A 30 -35.63 0.81 3.77
CA ILE A 30 -34.65 0.01 4.51
C ILE A 30 -33.45 0.92 4.71
N GLY A 31 -33.12 1.13 5.99
CA GLY A 31 -32.35 2.26 6.49
C GLY A 31 -31.29 2.77 5.52
N ALA A 32 -31.35 4.07 5.26
CA ALA A 32 -30.17 4.82 4.85
C ALA A 32 -29.15 4.71 5.99
N GLN A 33 -28.44 3.59 6.06
CA GLN A 33 -27.24 3.45 6.86
C GLN A 33 -26.33 4.56 6.36
N SER A 34 -26.04 5.53 7.25
CA SER A 34 -25.09 6.59 6.98
C SER A 34 -23.71 5.94 6.86
N ARG A 35 -23.41 5.38 5.69
CA ARG A 35 -22.10 4.78 5.40
C ARG A 35 -21.09 5.90 5.54
N ARG A 36 -20.23 5.83 6.56
CA ARG A 36 -19.10 6.74 6.67
C ARG A 36 -18.18 6.48 5.49
N VAL A 37 -18.07 7.48 4.61
CA VAL A 37 -17.22 7.38 3.43
C VAL A 37 -15.83 7.89 3.81
N PRO A 38 -14.77 7.07 3.73
CA PRO A 38 -13.42 7.52 3.99
C PRO A 38 -13.06 8.68 3.06
N ARG A 39 -12.49 9.75 3.61
CA ARG A 39 -12.13 10.97 2.86
C ARG A 39 -10.63 11.18 2.88
N LEU A 40 -10.05 11.50 1.74
CA LEU A 40 -8.65 11.91 1.65
C LEU A 40 -8.53 13.36 2.13
N GLU A 41 -7.99 13.57 3.32
CA GLU A 41 -7.76 14.89 3.91
C GLU A 41 -6.50 15.55 3.38
N SER A 42 -5.41 14.79 3.27
CA SER A 42 -4.14 15.28 2.71
C SER A 42 -3.45 14.25 1.82
N PHE A 43 -2.66 14.77 0.88
CA PHE A 43 -1.89 13.98 -0.09
C PHE A 43 -0.60 14.73 -0.41
N GLU A 44 0.53 14.14 -0.04
CA GLU A 44 1.85 14.65 -0.36
C GLU A 44 2.65 13.55 -1.04
N LEU A 45 3.15 13.82 -2.24
CA LEU A 45 3.96 12.87 -2.99
C LEU A 45 5.29 13.52 -3.36
N ARG A 46 6.38 12.80 -3.08
CA ARG A 46 7.73 13.20 -3.48
C ARG A 46 8.39 12.04 -4.22
N GLY A 47 9.18 12.34 -5.24
CA GLY A 47 9.89 11.34 -6.04
C GLY A 47 9.39 11.28 -7.48
N ALA A 48 9.62 10.15 -8.13
CA ALA A 48 9.40 10.00 -9.57
C ALA A 48 7.93 9.84 -10.00
N LEU A 49 7.06 9.37 -9.12
CA LEU A 49 5.66 9.17 -9.43
C LEU A 49 4.94 10.51 -9.48
N GLU A 50 4.24 10.75 -10.58
CA GLU A 50 3.47 11.97 -10.72
C GLU A 50 2.21 11.96 -9.84
N PRO A 51 1.88 13.07 -9.14
CA PRO A 51 0.66 13.16 -8.34
C PRO A 51 -0.63 12.87 -9.12
N LYS A 52 -0.66 13.25 -10.41
CA LYS A 52 -1.81 13.01 -11.30
C LYS A 52 -2.05 11.53 -11.57
N ALA A 53 -1.00 10.70 -11.51
CA ALA A 53 -1.08 9.26 -11.71
C ALA A 53 -1.39 8.52 -10.41
N ALA A 54 -0.86 8.98 -9.27
CA ALA A 54 -1.00 8.34 -7.97
C ALA A 54 -2.32 8.66 -7.25
N ARG A 55 -2.73 9.94 -7.22
CA ARG A 55 -3.88 10.41 -6.44
C ARG A 55 -5.19 9.69 -6.79
N PRO A 56 -5.53 9.42 -8.07
CA PRO A 56 -6.74 8.69 -8.42
C PRO A 56 -6.78 7.26 -7.87
N LEU A 57 -5.63 6.61 -7.69
CA LEU A 57 -5.57 5.25 -7.17
C LEU A 57 -5.90 5.19 -5.68
N ILE A 58 -5.40 6.15 -4.92
CA ILE A 58 -5.79 6.32 -3.51
C ILE A 58 -7.29 6.57 -3.40
N LEU A 59 -7.81 7.53 -4.18
CA LEU A 59 -9.24 7.87 -4.16
C LEU A 59 -10.14 6.67 -4.52
N ARG A 60 -9.75 5.84 -5.48
CA ARG A 60 -10.48 4.61 -5.82
C ARG A 60 -10.42 3.54 -4.74
N ALA A 61 -9.36 3.51 -3.94
CA ALA A 61 -9.21 2.55 -2.85
C ALA A 61 -10.05 2.91 -1.61
N LEU A 62 -10.34 4.21 -1.39
CA LEU A 62 -11.05 4.70 -0.20
C LEU A 62 -12.34 3.95 0.13
N PRO A 63 -13.29 3.72 -0.81
CA PRO A 63 -14.53 3.02 -0.47
C PRO A 63 -14.30 1.58 0.02
N GLY A 64 -13.21 0.94 -0.41
CA GLY A 64 -12.83 -0.41 0.02
C GLY A 64 -12.30 -0.47 1.45
N LEU A 65 -11.89 0.66 2.03
CA LEU A 65 -11.39 0.72 3.40
C LEU A 65 -12.49 0.53 4.45
N VAL A 66 -13.75 0.78 4.07
CA VAL A 66 -14.92 0.57 4.96
C VAL A 66 -14.99 -0.87 5.48
N ARG A 67 -14.46 -1.83 4.70
CA ARG A 67 -14.41 -3.25 5.10
C ARG A 67 -13.58 -3.50 6.36
N CYS A 68 -12.68 -2.61 6.72
CA CYS A 68 -11.88 -2.74 7.94
C CYS A 68 -12.67 -2.47 9.21
N PHE A 69 -13.92 -2.01 9.09
CA PHE A 69 -14.81 -1.71 10.22
C PHE A 69 -15.99 -2.69 10.31
N GLU A 70 -16.10 -3.68 9.43
CA GLU A 70 -17.27 -4.57 9.34
C GLU A 70 -17.49 -5.43 10.60
N GLU A 71 -16.43 -5.72 11.34
CA GLU A 71 -16.45 -6.54 12.57
C GLU A 71 -16.45 -5.70 13.86
N ALA A 72 -16.37 -4.36 13.75
CA ALA A 72 -16.33 -3.48 14.89
C ALA A 72 -17.74 -3.26 15.48
N GLU A 73 -17.86 -3.28 16.81
CA GLU A 73 -19.14 -3.02 17.50
C GLU A 73 -19.62 -1.59 17.27
N GLU A 74 -18.70 -0.64 17.21
CA GLU A 74 -18.93 0.75 16.81
C GLU A 74 -17.99 1.12 15.66
N GLU A 75 -18.50 1.85 14.66
CA GLU A 75 -17.66 2.37 13.58
C GLU A 75 -16.70 3.42 14.17
N PRO A 76 -15.38 3.16 14.17
CA PRO A 76 -14.42 4.07 14.77
C PRO A 76 -14.38 5.38 13.99
N THR A 77 -14.20 6.47 14.73
CA THR A 77 -14.15 7.82 14.18
C THR A 77 -12.76 8.39 14.36
N GLY A 78 -12.27 9.12 13.37
CA GLY A 78 -10.95 9.73 13.48
C GLY A 78 -10.24 9.82 12.15
N ALA A 79 -8.93 9.90 12.20
CA ALA A 79 -8.09 9.98 11.02
C ALA A 79 -6.85 9.10 11.15
N LEU A 80 -6.38 8.62 10.00
CA LEU A 80 -5.17 7.82 9.85
C LEU A 80 -4.19 8.55 8.93
N GLY A 81 -3.02 8.89 9.43
CA GLY A 81 -1.87 9.32 8.65
C GLY A 81 -0.96 8.13 8.33
N VAL A 82 -0.65 7.96 7.05
CA VAL A 82 0.17 6.86 6.55
C VAL A 82 1.25 7.39 5.63
N ARG A 83 2.47 6.87 5.79
CA ARG A 83 3.57 7.07 4.86
C ARG A 83 3.85 5.76 4.13
N LEU A 84 3.94 5.82 2.81
CA LEU A 84 4.18 4.70 1.91
C LEU A 84 5.44 4.95 1.08
N LEU A 85 6.24 3.91 0.91
CA LEU A 85 7.36 3.87 -0.03
C LEU A 85 6.94 3.08 -1.26
N ILE A 86 6.88 3.72 -2.41
CA ILE A 86 6.53 3.11 -3.70
C ILE A 86 7.81 2.94 -4.50
N VAL A 87 8.06 1.74 -5.03
CA VAL A 87 9.25 1.44 -5.85
C VAL A 87 8.93 1.42 -7.34
N SER A 88 9.97 1.37 -8.18
CA SER A 88 9.92 1.44 -9.64
C SER A 88 8.93 0.48 -10.31
N ASP A 89 8.70 -0.71 -9.73
CA ASP A 89 7.73 -1.68 -10.25
C ASP A 89 6.25 -1.30 -9.96
N GLY A 90 6.02 -0.19 -9.25
CA GLY A 90 4.72 0.31 -8.84
C GLY A 90 4.16 -0.35 -7.56
N SER A 91 4.89 -1.26 -6.93
CA SER A 91 4.48 -1.84 -5.65
C SER A 91 4.75 -0.89 -4.48
N VAL A 92 3.85 -0.92 -3.49
CA VAL A 92 4.16 -0.37 -2.16
C VAL A 92 5.10 -1.34 -1.47
N LEU A 93 6.28 -0.84 -1.17
CA LEU A 93 7.35 -1.59 -0.54
C LEU A 93 7.20 -1.58 0.98
N ALA A 94 7.03 -0.39 1.54
CA ALA A 94 6.87 -0.16 2.96
C ALA A 94 5.66 0.76 3.19
N GLY A 95 5.02 0.60 4.35
CA GLY A 95 3.97 1.47 4.81
C GLY A 95 4.03 1.55 6.32
N GLU A 96 3.90 2.75 6.87
CA GLU A 96 3.88 3.02 8.30
C GLU A 96 2.75 3.98 8.65
N ILE A 97 2.21 3.82 9.85
CA ILE A 97 1.26 4.78 10.41
C ILE A 97 2.08 5.82 11.16
N ASP A 98 2.07 7.06 10.68
CA ASP A 98 2.82 8.14 11.30
C ASP A 98 1.97 8.96 12.28
N SER A 99 0.65 8.83 12.19
CA SER A 99 -0.33 9.42 13.11
C SER A 99 -1.65 8.67 13.03
N SER A 100 -2.35 8.52 14.15
CA SER A 100 -3.68 7.91 14.18
C SER A 100 -4.49 8.46 15.34
N SER A 101 -5.79 8.60 15.13
CA SER A 101 -6.76 8.85 16.20
C SER A 101 -7.87 7.77 16.24
N ILE A 102 -7.66 6.65 15.56
CA ILE A 102 -8.65 5.55 15.44
C ILE A 102 -8.63 4.64 16.68
N ASP A 103 -7.60 4.72 17.53
CA ASP A 103 -7.41 4.03 18.82
C ASP A 103 -7.75 2.52 18.85
N GLU A 104 -7.73 1.87 17.68
CA GLU A 104 -7.96 0.45 17.54
C GLU A 104 -6.94 -0.19 16.57
N ARG A 105 -5.97 -0.89 17.15
CA ARG A 105 -4.81 -1.44 16.42
C ARG A 105 -5.17 -2.46 15.34
N SER A 106 -6.24 -3.24 15.53
CA SER A 106 -6.78 -4.21 14.55
C SER A 106 -7.17 -3.50 13.26
N ILE A 107 -7.88 -2.39 13.41
CA ILE A 107 -8.44 -1.59 12.33
C ILE A 107 -7.33 -0.82 11.62
N GLU A 108 -6.45 -0.17 12.38
CA GLU A 108 -5.25 0.48 11.87
C GLU A 108 -4.41 -0.44 10.97
N ARG A 109 -4.17 -1.67 11.42
CA ARG A 109 -3.45 -2.69 10.66
C ARG A 109 -4.19 -3.07 9.37
N CYS A 110 -5.50 -3.30 9.44
CA CYS A 110 -6.29 -3.59 8.24
C CYS A 110 -6.21 -2.46 7.21
N LEU A 111 -6.34 -1.20 7.66
CA LEU A 111 -6.28 -0.03 6.80
C LEU A 111 -4.90 0.09 6.13
N LEU A 112 -3.82 -0.09 6.89
CA LEU A 112 -2.46 -0.06 6.36
C LEU A 112 -2.25 -1.16 5.30
N GLU A 113 -2.65 -2.40 5.56
CA GLU A 113 -2.49 -3.51 4.61
C GLU A 113 -3.29 -3.31 3.33
N ARG A 114 -4.50 -2.76 3.42
CA ARG A 114 -5.30 -2.38 2.24
C ARG A 114 -4.61 -1.32 1.39
N LEU A 115 -3.97 -0.33 2.02
CA LEU A 115 -3.21 0.72 1.32
C LEU A 115 -1.92 0.15 0.69
N ARG A 116 -1.24 -0.78 1.37
CA ARG A 116 -0.05 -1.48 0.83
C ARG A 116 -0.38 -2.38 -0.36
N ALA A 117 -1.61 -2.87 -0.47
CA ALA A 117 -2.05 -3.68 -1.60
C ALA A 117 -2.26 -2.87 -2.90
N ILE A 118 -2.22 -1.54 -2.85
CA ILE A 118 -2.40 -0.69 -4.03
C ILE A 118 -1.22 -0.85 -4.99
N ARG A 119 -1.53 -0.97 -6.29
CA ARG A 119 -0.53 -0.99 -7.37
C ARG A 119 -0.54 0.34 -8.11
N PHE A 120 0.61 1.00 -8.10
CA PHE A 120 0.88 2.25 -8.80
C PHE A 120 1.47 1.99 -10.19
N PRO A 121 1.44 2.98 -11.09
CA PRO A 121 2.15 2.89 -12.35
C PRO A 121 3.65 2.74 -12.10
N ARG A 122 4.32 2.04 -13.03
CA ARG A 122 5.77 1.96 -13.02
C ARG A 122 6.36 3.33 -13.31
N VAL A 123 7.39 3.65 -12.55
CA VAL A 123 8.29 4.80 -12.77
C VAL A 123 9.66 4.24 -13.08
N GLY A 124 10.56 5.03 -13.69
CA GLY A 124 11.80 4.54 -14.28
C GLY A 124 12.63 3.63 -13.37
N ASP A 125 13.60 2.93 -13.95
CA ASP A 125 14.40 1.96 -13.20
C ASP A 125 15.07 2.62 -11.97
N PHE A 126 14.94 1.98 -10.80
CA PHE A 126 15.50 2.43 -9.51
C PHE A 126 14.93 3.72 -8.92
N GLU A 127 13.84 4.23 -9.49
CA GLU A 127 13.14 5.36 -8.91
C GLU A 127 12.20 4.93 -7.78
N GLU A 128 12.07 5.79 -6.78
CA GLU A 128 11.17 5.59 -5.65
C GLU A 128 10.29 6.83 -5.46
N SER A 129 9.18 6.64 -4.77
CA SER A 129 8.29 7.74 -4.39
C SER A 129 7.79 7.56 -2.97
N HIS A 130 7.86 8.65 -2.22
CA HIS A 130 7.40 8.74 -0.84
C HIS A 130 6.04 9.41 -0.85
N LEU A 131 5.01 8.64 -0.52
CA LEU A 131 3.62 9.09 -0.47
C LEU A 131 3.20 9.21 0.99
N ARG A 132 2.78 10.40 1.40
CA ARG A 132 2.11 10.64 2.67
C ARG A 132 0.64 10.94 2.41
N VAL A 133 -0.25 10.23 3.08
CA VAL A 133 -1.70 10.46 3.00
C VAL A 133 -2.29 10.56 4.39
N ARG A 134 -3.32 11.39 4.52
CA ARG A 134 -4.18 11.41 5.70
C ARG A 134 -5.61 11.12 5.29
N ILE A 135 -6.24 10.17 5.96
CA ILE A 135 -7.57 9.68 5.65
C ILE A 135 -8.46 9.88 6.86
N GLY A 136 -9.55 10.64 6.69
CA GLY A 136 -10.57 10.89 7.70
C GLY A 136 -11.75 9.94 7.58
N PHE A 137 -12.32 9.56 8.73
CA PHE A 137 -13.47 8.67 8.90
C PHE A 137 -14.56 9.38 9.71
N GLU A 138 -15.07 10.48 9.17
CA GLU A 138 -16.15 11.24 9.80
C GLU A 138 -17.53 10.71 9.38
N LYS A 139 -18.52 10.95 10.23
CA LYS A 139 -19.92 10.72 9.87
C LYS A 139 -20.26 11.73 8.79
N GLU A 140 -20.93 11.29 7.74
CA GLU A 140 -21.43 12.22 6.72
C GLU A 140 -22.48 13.14 7.38
N ALA A 141 -22.03 14.27 7.90
CA ALA A 141 -22.92 15.33 8.34
C ALA A 141 -23.49 15.94 7.07
N ALA A 142 -24.79 15.75 6.86
CA ALA A 142 -25.56 16.56 5.92
C ALA A 142 -25.27 18.05 6.23
N GLU A 143 -24.58 18.70 5.29
CA GLU A 143 -24.32 20.14 5.17
C GLU A 143 -24.49 21.02 6.42
N ALA A 144 -23.38 21.48 7.01
CA ALA A 144 -23.36 22.81 7.63
C ALA A 144 -21.93 23.41 7.68
N ARG A 145 -21.90 24.66 7.21
CA ARG A 145 -20.81 25.60 6.98
C ARG A 145 -19.90 25.93 8.18
N ALA A 146 -18.70 26.38 7.78
CA ALA A 146 -17.91 27.50 8.33
C ALA A 146 -17.18 27.33 9.68
N GLY A 147 -15.89 27.68 9.65
CA GLY A 147 -15.17 28.19 10.81
C GLY A 147 -13.70 27.83 10.82
N ASP A 148 -12.86 28.73 10.31
CA ASP A 148 -11.42 28.75 10.61
C ASP A 148 -11.17 28.69 12.12
N LYS A 149 -10.19 27.90 12.53
CA LYS A 149 -9.30 28.24 13.64
C LYS A 149 -8.01 27.41 13.59
N GLU A 150 -6.96 28.10 13.25
CA GLU A 150 -5.57 27.77 13.51
C GLU A 150 -5.34 27.67 15.04
N SER A 151 -4.68 26.59 15.49
CA SER A 151 -4.02 26.55 16.79
C SER A 151 -2.96 25.45 16.80
N SER A 152 -1.71 25.88 16.92
CA SER A 152 -0.54 25.07 17.27
C SER A 152 -0.73 24.32 18.59
N ALA A 153 -0.22 23.10 18.64
CA ALA A 153 0.35 22.52 19.85
C ALA A 153 1.48 21.55 19.46
N GLU A 154 2.68 21.87 19.93
CA GLU A 154 3.85 20.99 19.92
C GLU A 154 3.56 19.73 20.74
N GLY A 155 3.68 18.56 20.11
CA GLY A 155 3.84 17.28 20.78
C GLY A 155 5.22 16.74 20.43
N GLY A 156 6.11 16.63 21.42
CA GLY A 156 7.45 16.11 21.25
C GLY A 156 7.46 14.68 20.69
N PRO A 157 8.52 14.27 19.98
CA PRO A 157 8.57 12.98 19.30
C PRO A 157 8.48 11.83 20.32
N PRO A 158 7.63 10.81 20.12
CA PRO A 158 7.67 9.61 20.94
C PRO A 158 9.04 8.92 20.76
N SER A 159 9.62 8.51 21.90
CA SER A 159 10.90 7.80 21.98
C SER A 159 10.82 6.46 21.26
N PRO A 160 11.82 6.08 20.44
CA PRO A 160 11.78 4.85 19.65
C PRO A 160 11.94 3.62 20.55
N GLU A 161 10.88 2.81 20.59
CA GLU A 161 10.92 1.43 21.05
C GLU A 161 11.76 0.59 20.05
N ARG A 162 12.39 -0.51 20.48
CA ARG A 162 13.39 -1.23 19.67
C ARG A 162 12.74 -2.31 18.80
N ILE A 163 12.86 -2.21 17.47
CA ILE A 163 12.26 -3.16 16.54
C ILE A 163 13.32 -3.98 15.78
N PRO A 164 13.14 -5.31 15.67
CA PRO A 164 14.00 -6.14 14.83
C PRO A 164 13.60 -6.04 13.35
N LEU A 165 14.58 -5.82 12.46
CA LEU A 165 14.41 -6.00 11.01
C LEU A 165 13.96 -7.44 10.73
N ARG A 166 12.84 -7.63 10.02
CA ARG A 166 12.31 -8.99 9.73
C ARG A 166 12.22 -9.35 8.26
N GLU A 167 12.32 -8.38 7.34
CA GLU A 167 12.02 -8.64 5.93
C GLU A 167 13.05 -7.99 4.99
N VAL A 168 13.55 -8.79 4.04
CA VAL A 168 14.43 -8.35 2.96
C VAL A 168 13.67 -8.49 1.65
N LYS A 169 13.50 -7.39 0.92
CA LYS A 169 13.03 -7.46 -0.46
C LYS A 169 14.22 -7.38 -1.41
N LEU A 170 14.23 -8.32 -2.35
CA LEU A 170 15.24 -8.47 -3.38
C LEU A 170 14.60 -8.20 -4.73
N SER A 171 15.21 -7.32 -5.52
CA SER A 171 14.84 -7.12 -6.92
C SER A 171 16.10 -7.08 -7.78
N PHE A 172 15.99 -7.54 -9.01
CA PHE A 172 17.06 -7.39 -9.99
C PHE A 172 16.47 -7.00 -11.34
N HIS A 173 17.27 -6.31 -12.14
CA HIS A 173 16.93 -5.89 -13.49
C HIS A 173 18.07 -6.26 -14.43
N LEU A 174 17.76 -7.06 -15.44
CA LEU A 174 18.71 -7.48 -16.46
C LEU A 174 18.86 -6.37 -17.51
N ARG A 175 20.05 -5.78 -17.60
CA ARG A 175 20.38 -4.69 -18.53
C ARG A 175 20.86 -5.22 -19.88
N LYS A 176 21.64 -6.30 -19.85
CA LYS A 176 22.26 -6.92 -21.04
C LYS A 176 22.38 -8.42 -20.84
N GLY A 177 22.21 -9.16 -21.94
CA GLY A 177 22.28 -10.62 -21.97
C GLY A 177 20.92 -11.27 -21.73
N ALA A 178 20.94 -12.57 -21.43
CA ALA A 178 19.76 -13.37 -21.11
C ALA A 178 20.11 -14.35 -19.99
N LEU A 179 19.17 -14.56 -19.08
CA LEU A 179 19.21 -15.61 -18.06
C LEU A 179 18.05 -16.56 -18.33
N ASP A 180 18.26 -17.85 -18.18
CA ASP A 180 17.17 -18.81 -18.14
C ASP A 180 16.50 -18.85 -16.76
N GLU A 181 15.29 -19.41 -16.68
CA GLU A 181 14.52 -19.49 -15.42
C GLU A 181 15.28 -20.19 -14.29
N THR A 182 16.13 -21.17 -14.61
CA THR A 182 16.93 -21.90 -13.62
C THR A 182 18.05 -21.03 -13.08
N GLN A 183 18.72 -20.28 -13.96
CA GLN A 183 19.77 -19.33 -13.60
C GLN A 183 19.22 -18.20 -12.74
N GLU A 184 18.07 -17.64 -13.10
CA GLU A 184 17.38 -16.61 -12.31
C GLU A 184 17.06 -17.11 -10.90
N ALA A 185 16.44 -18.30 -10.78
CA ALA A 185 16.10 -18.90 -9.50
C ALA A 185 17.34 -19.16 -8.61
N GLN A 186 18.45 -19.60 -9.20
CA GLN A 186 19.70 -19.82 -8.48
C GLN A 186 20.31 -18.50 -7.97
N ILE A 187 20.30 -17.45 -8.79
CA ILE A 187 20.79 -16.12 -8.43
C ILE A 187 19.94 -15.55 -7.29
N ASP A 188 18.62 -15.64 -7.39
CA ASP A 188 17.71 -15.12 -6.37
C ASP A 188 17.87 -15.85 -5.03
N SER A 189 17.97 -17.19 -5.05
CA SER A 189 18.26 -18.01 -3.86
C SER A 189 19.60 -17.65 -3.19
N ARG A 190 20.67 -17.44 -3.98
CA ARG A 190 21.99 -17.04 -3.46
C ARG A 190 21.94 -15.65 -2.83
N ARG A 191 21.30 -14.68 -3.50
CA ARG A 191 21.11 -13.32 -2.98
C ARG A 191 20.28 -13.31 -1.70
N GLY A 192 19.21 -14.10 -1.64
CA GLY A 192 18.39 -14.33 -0.44
C GLY A 192 19.23 -14.72 0.77
N ARG A 193 20.09 -15.73 0.60
CA ARG A 193 21.00 -16.20 1.66
C ARG A 193 22.01 -15.14 2.09
N ILE A 194 22.59 -14.40 1.14
CA ILE A 194 23.54 -13.32 1.45
C ILE A 194 22.86 -12.23 2.26
N ALA A 195 21.71 -11.76 1.81
CA ALA A 195 20.99 -10.67 2.45
C ALA A 195 20.56 -11.03 3.88
N HIS A 196 19.94 -12.21 4.03
CA HIS A 196 19.53 -12.70 5.34
C HIS A 196 20.72 -12.92 6.28
N GLY A 197 21.84 -13.46 5.78
CA GLY A 197 23.07 -13.63 6.57
C GLY A 197 23.66 -12.29 7.04
N CYS A 198 23.72 -11.29 6.16
CA CYS A 198 24.21 -9.96 6.50
C CYS A 198 23.28 -9.23 7.49
N GLN A 199 21.97 -9.38 7.34
CA GLN A 199 21.00 -8.84 8.28
C GLN A 199 21.15 -9.47 9.67
N GLN A 200 21.22 -10.81 9.77
CA GLN A 200 21.43 -11.49 11.04
C GLN A 200 22.74 -11.08 11.73
N GLN A 201 23.81 -10.96 10.95
CA GLN A 201 25.11 -10.51 11.47
C GLN A 201 25.04 -9.07 12.01
N ALA A 202 24.32 -8.19 11.32
CA ALA A 202 24.13 -6.82 11.75
C ALA A 202 23.25 -6.74 13.00
N ALA A 203 22.16 -7.52 13.07
CA ALA A 203 21.25 -7.58 14.21
C ALA A 203 21.94 -8.08 15.49
N ARG A 204 22.79 -9.12 15.40
CA ARG A 204 23.55 -9.65 16.55
C ARG A 204 24.54 -8.66 17.17
N ARG A 205 24.94 -7.64 16.41
CA ARG A 205 25.98 -6.68 16.81
C ARG A 205 25.43 -5.26 17.00
N ALA A 206 24.12 -5.09 16.89
CA ALA A 206 23.45 -3.82 17.08
C ALA A 206 23.18 -3.60 18.59
N SER A 207 23.75 -2.53 19.15
CA SER A 207 23.43 -2.03 20.49
C SER A 207 22.36 -0.92 20.46
N GLY A 208 21.53 -0.86 19.41
CA GLY A 208 20.53 0.18 19.17
C GLY A 208 19.59 -0.14 17.99
N THR A 209 18.62 0.74 17.71
CA THR A 209 17.67 0.62 16.58
C THR A 209 18.42 0.62 15.26
N GLN A 210 18.40 -0.52 14.57
CA GLN A 210 19.04 -0.67 13.29
C GLN A 210 18.07 -0.14 12.23
N ARG A 211 18.29 1.10 11.77
CA ARG A 211 17.53 1.66 10.65
C ARG A 211 17.65 0.74 9.45
N GLY A 212 16.52 0.45 8.81
CA GLY A 212 16.47 -0.18 7.51
C GLY A 212 17.25 0.62 6.48
N GLY A 213 17.43 0.05 5.30
CA GLY A 213 18.13 0.76 4.24
C GLY A 213 18.15 -0.01 2.93
N ARG A 214 18.49 0.73 1.88
CA ARG A 214 18.61 0.28 0.51
C ARG A 214 20.07 0.29 0.12
N ILE A 215 20.48 -0.75 -0.58
CA ILE A 215 21.72 -0.77 -1.34
C ILE A 215 21.46 -1.36 -2.71
N SER A 216 21.97 -0.69 -3.74
CA SER A 216 21.84 -1.09 -5.13
C SER A 216 23.24 -1.26 -5.73
N PHE A 217 23.47 -2.40 -6.36
CA PHE A 217 24.72 -2.74 -7.04
C PHE A 217 24.47 -2.91 -8.54
N ARG A 218 25.44 -2.52 -9.36
CA ARG A 218 25.56 -2.96 -10.73
C ARG A 218 26.60 -4.07 -10.80
N LEU A 219 26.24 -5.16 -11.45
CA LEU A 219 27.02 -6.37 -11.58
C LEU A 219 27.26 -6.62 -13.06
N LYS A 220 28.52 -6.77 -13.45
CA LYS A 220 28.91 -7.28 -14.77
C LYS A 220 29.48 -8.67 -14.59
N VAL A 221 28.93 -9.64 -15.30
CA VAL A 221 29.29 -11.05 -15.20
C VAL A 221 29.85 -11.49 -16.55
N ARG A 222 31.01 -12.15 -16.53
CA ARG A 222 31.64 -12.72 -17.70
C ARG A 222 30.98 -14.06 -18.06
N GLY A 223 31.13 -14.50 -19.30
CA GLY A 223 30.54 -15.77 -19.78
C GLY A 223 30.95 -17.03 -18.99
N ASP A 224 32.02 -16.98 -18.19
CA ASP A 224 32.44 -18.04 -17.27
C ASP A 224 31.69 -18.03 -15.92
N GLY A 225 30.80 -17.06 -15.71
CA GLY A 225 30.03 -16.88 -14.47
C GLY A 225 30.78 -16.08 -13.39
N ASN A 226 32.00 -15.61 -13.65
CA ASN A 226 32.74 -14.78 -12.72
C ASN A 226 32.34 -13.32 -12.84
N LEU A 227 32.37 -12.61 -11.71
CA LEU A 227 32.16 -11.17 -11.70
C LEU A 227 33.33 -10.45 -12.38
N ASP A 228 33.02 -9.55 -13.30
CA ASP A 228 33.96 -8.62 -13.93
C ASP A 228 34.03 -7.30 -13.14
N ALA A 229 32.86 -6.78 -12.74
CA ALA A 229 32.73 -5.52 -12.03
C ALA A 229 31.54 -5.54 -11.06
N LEU A 230 31.71 -4.82 -9.94
CA LEU A 230 30.71 -4.57 -8.89
C LEU A 230 30.73 -3.07 -8.56
N ASP A 231 29.75 -2.31 -9.06
CA ASP A 231 29.64 -0.89 -8.74
C ASP A 231 28.50 -0.66 -7.74
N VAL A 232 28.74 0.14 -6.71
CA VAL A 232 27.65 0.60 -5.83
C VAL A 232 26.96 1.77 -6.52
N LEU A 233 25.71 1.57 -6.94
CA LEU A 233 24.90 2.62 -7.56
C LEU A 233 24.32 3.57 -6.51
N TYR A 234 23.93 3.01 -5.36
CA TYR A 234 23.31 3.76 -4.28
C TYR A 234 23.41 2.96 -2.97
N SER A 235 23.64 3.64 -1.86
CA SER A 235 23.48 3.07 -0.52
C SER A 235 23.01 4.13 0.47
N ASN A 236 21.98 3.82 1.25
CA ASN A 236 21.69 4.46 2.53
C ASN A 236 21.57 3.44 3.67
N ALA A 237 22.04 2.21 3.40
CA ALA A 237 22.10 1.16 4.41
C ALA A 237 23.12 1.51 5.50
N ALA A 238 22.91 0.97 6.70
CA ALA A 238 23.90 1.09 7.76
C ALA A 238 25.25 0.57 7.26
N SER A 239 26.36 1.28 7.53
CA SER A 239 27.68 0.98 6.93
C SER A 239 28.11 -0.48 7.10
N ARG A 240 27.74 -1.11 8.23
CA ARG A 240 28.02 -2.54 8.48
C ARG A 240 27.28 -3.48 7.53
N LEU A 241 26.05 -3.15 7.21
CA LEU A 241 25.20 -3.92 6.30
C LEU A 241 25.71 -3.77 4.87
N GLU A 242 26.04 -2.53 4.49
CA GLU A 242 26.70 -2.22 3.21
C GLU A 242 28.01 -3.00 3.03
N SER A 243 28.94 -2.93 4.00
CA SER A 243 30.21 -3.65 3.90
C SER A 243 30.02 -5.17 3.79
N CYS A 244 29.09 -5.75 4.56
CA CYS A 244 28.80 -7.18 4.48
C CYS A 244 28.25 -7.59 3.10
N LEU A 245 27.34 -6.78 2.55
CA LEU A 245 26.72 -7.07 1.26
C LEU A 245 27.72 -6.89 0.12
N LEU A 246 28.54 -5.85 0.15
CA LEU A 246 29.59 -5.63 -0.82
C LEU A 246 30.56 -6.81 -0.82
N GLU A 247 31.06 -7.22 0.35
CA GLU A 247 31.98 -8.34 0.50
C GLU A 247 31.37 -9.65 -0.03
N ARG A 248 30.16 -10.01 0.40
CA ARG A 248 29.55 -11.28 0.02
C ARG A 248 29.06 -11.31 -1.43
N THR A 249 28.59 -10.19 -1.96
CA THR A 249 28.14 -10.10 -3.35
C THR A 249 29.33 -10.13 -4.31
N SER A 250 30.49 -9.57 -3.93
CA SER A 250 31.73 -9.66 -4.73
C SER A 250 32.23 -11.10 -4.92
N ARG A 251 31.84 -12.03 -4.04
CA ARG A 251 32.20 -13.45 -4.09
C ARG A 251 31.12 -14.31 -4.73
N LEU A 252 30.07 -13.70 -5.28
CA LEU A 252 28.96 -14.41 -5.87
C LEU A 252 29.39 -14.96 -7.24
N VAL A 253 29.47 -16.28 -7.34
CA VAL A 253 29.67 -16.96 -8.63
C VAL A 253 28.31 -17.10 -9.29
N PHE A 254 28.19 -16.61 -10.51
CA PHE A 254 26.99 -16.74 -11.32
C PHE A 254 27.06 -18.02 -12.15
N PRO A 255 25.91 -18.58 -12.57
CA PRO A 255 25.91 -19.53 -13.67
C PRO A 255 26.64 -18.93 -14.89
N PRO A 256 27.27 -19.75 -15.75
CA PRO A 256 27.92 -19.28 -16.97
C PRO A 256 26.94 -18.48 -17.84
N ALA A 257 27.09 -17.15 -17.83
CA ALA A 257 26.24 -16.20 -18.53
C ALA A 257 26.96 -14.87 -18.65
N GLU A 258 27.02 -14.29 -19.85
CA GLU A 258 27.53 -12.94 -20.04
C GLU A 258 26.38 -11.94 -19.87
N VAL A 259 26.30 -11.33 -18.70
CA VAL A 259 25.16 -10.49 -18.30
C VAL A 259 25.60 -9.24 -17.55
N GLU A 260 24.83 -8.17 -17.75
CA GLU A 260 24.89 -6.98 -16.92
C GLU A 260 23.57 -6.83 -16.19
N LEU A 261 23.62 -6.72 -14.87
CA LEU A 261 22.43 -6.73 -14.02
C LEU A 261 22.57 -5.75 -12.85
N ASP A 262 21.49 -5.03 -12.60
CA ASP A 262 21.37 -4.14 -11.47
C ASP A 262 20.57 -4.87 -10.38
N VAL A 263 21.15 -5.00 -9.19
CA VAL A 263 20.58 -5.73 -8.05
C VAL A 263 20.33 -4.78 -6.90
N GLN A 264 19.14 -4.85 -6.34
CA GLN A 264 18.76 -4.08 -5.18
C GLN A 264 18.48 -5.00 -3.99
N PHE A 265 19.04 -4.62 -2.85
CA PHE A 265 18.74 -5.16 -1.54
C PHE A 265 18.06 -4.07 -0.74
N LEU A 266 16.90 -4.39 -0.19
CA LEU A 266 16.22 -3.52 0.74
C LEU A 266 15.96 -4.26 2.05
N PHE A 267 16.43 -3.65 3.13
CA PHE A 267 16.27 -4.12 4.49
C PHE A 267 15.28 -3.23 5.20
N MET A 268 14.16 -3.81 5.65
CA MET A 268 13.13 -3.05 6.34
C MET A 268 13.34 -3.13 7.85
N ALA A 269 13.54 -1.98 8.48
CA ALA A 269 13.24 -1.82 9.89
C ALA A 269 11.78 -1.38 9.95
N PHE A 270 10.94 -2.20 10.57
CA PHE A 270 9.63 -1.72 10.98
C PHE A 270 9.85 -0.85 12.21
N ASP A 271 9.12 0.24 12.34
CA ASP A 271 8.92 0.91 13.63
C ASP A 271 7.79 0.24 14.45
#